data_AF-A0A7V9TEL7-F1
#
_entry.id   AF-A0A7V9TEL7-F1
#
_cell.length_a   1.000
_cell.length_b   1.000
_cell.length_c   1.000
_cell.angle_alpha   90.00
_cell.angle_beta   90.00
_cell.angle_gamma   90.00
#
_symmetry.space_group_name_H-M   'P 1'
#
loop_
_entity.id
_entity.type
_entity.pdbx_description
1 polymer ?
#
loop_
_entity_poly.entity_id
_entity_poly.type
_entity_poly.pdbx_seq_one_letter_code
_entity_poly.pdbx_strand_id
1 'polypeptide(L)' 'MANDVNHMLAAMSPERRVRVECEVDRIRSAPLYQLRKALALTQEQVAQELGIGQAAVS' A
#
# COMPACT_ATOMS: atom_id res chain seq x y z
N MET A 1 -3.09 17.35 14.13
CA MET A 1 -4.41 16.73 14.36
C MET A 1 -4.38 15.36 13.69
N ALA A 2 -4.77 14.30 14.39
CA ALA A 2 -4.45 12.92 14.02
C ALA A 2 -5.07 12.51 12.66
N ASN A 3 -4.31 12.72 11.58
CA ASN A 3 -4.44 12.03 10.30
C ASN A 3 -3.86 10.61 10.42
N ASP A 4 -4.25 9.89 11.48
CA ASP A 4 -3.86 8.50 11.66
C ASP A 4 -4.82 7.63 10.83
N VAL A 5 -4.27 6.64 10.12
CA VAL A 5 -5.02 5.72 9.27
C VAL A 5 -6.14 5.06 10.06
N ASN A 6 -5.90 4.76 11.35
CA ASN A 6 -6.90 4.18 12.24
C ASN A 6 -8.10 5.11 12.47
N HIS A 7 -7.87 6.41 12.60
CA HIS A 7 -8.92 7.41 12.78
C HIS A 7 -9.75 7.55 11.48
N MET A 8 -9.10 7.52 10.32
CA MET A 8 -9.79 7.53 9.03
C MET A 8 -10.63 6.27 8.82
N LEU A 9 -10.11 5.09 9.18
CA LEU A 9 -10.85 3.83 9.11
C LEU A 9 -12.05 3.80 10.06
N ALA A 10 -11.90 4.35 11.28
CA ALA A 10 -12.98 4.45 12.25
C ALA A 10 -14.12 5.36 11.76
N ALA A 11 -13.79 6.42 11.01
CA ALA A 11 -14.77 7.32 10.40
C ALA A 11 -15.45 6.75 9.13
N MET A 12 -15.00 5.61 8.59
CA MET A 12 -15.58 4.99 7.40
C MET A 12 -16.82 4.15 7.71
N SER A 13 -17.78 4.16 6.78
CA SER A 13 -18.90 3.22 6.80
C SER A 13 -18.39 1.76 6.71
N PRO A 14 -19.14 0.79 7.25
CA PRO A 14 -18.75 -0.62 7.21
C PRO A 14 -18.46 -1.12 5.79
N GLU A 15 -19.30 -0.75 4.82
CA GLU A 15 -19.14 -1.17 3.42
C GLU A 15 -17.86 -0.63 2.81
N ARG A 16 -17.50 0.61 3.16
CA ARG A 16 -16.27 1.24 2.67
C ARG A 16 -15.04 0.59 3.30
N ARG A 17 -15.10 0.21 4.58
CA ARG A 17 -14.01 -0.53 5.24
C ARG A 17 -13.76 -1.87 4.57
N VAL A 18 -14.80 -2.66 4.32
CA VAL A 18 -14.68 -3.96 3.64
C VAL A 18 -14.05 -3.80 2.26
N ARG A 19 -14.45 -2.79 1.48
CA ARG A 19 -13.84 -2.53 0.16
C ARG A 19 -12.35 -2.18 0.27
N VAL A 20 -11.99 -1.35 1.25
CA VAL A 20 -10.59 -0.98 1.49
C VAL A 20 -9.77 -2.20 1.91
N GLU A 21 -10.29 -3.03 2.81
CA GLU A 21 -9.64 -4.27 3.26
C GLU A 21 -9.42 -5.24 2.08
N CYS A 22 -10.45 -5.47 1.25
CA CYS A 22 -10.32 -6.30 0.05
C CYS A 22 -9.22 -5.80 -0.91
N GLU A 23 -9.16 -4.49 -1.17
CA GLU A 23 -8.15 -3.93 -2.06
C GLU A 23 -6.74 -3.98 -1.44
N VAL A 24 -6.62 -3.77 -0.13
CA VAL A 24 -5.35 -3.94 0.58
C VAL A 24 -4.86 -5.38 0.47
N ASP A 25 -5.74 -6.36 0.66
CA ASP A 25 -5.37 -7.77 0.54
C ASP A 25 -4.99 -8.15 -0.89
N ARG A 26 -5.71 -7.63 -1.88
CA ARG A 26 -5.37 -7.78 -3.29
C ARG A 26 -3.98 -7.22 -3.58
N ILE A 27 -3.66 -6.01 -3.15
CA ILE A 27 -2.34 -5.40 -3.34
C ILE A 27 -1.26 -6.21 -2.64
N ARG A 28 -1.52 -6.67 -1.41
CA ARG A 28 -0.58 -7.49 -0.64
C ARG A 28 -0.33 -8.85 -1.31
N SER A 29 -1.33 -9.41 -1.99
CA SER A 29 -1.17 -10.66 -2.73
C SER A 29 -0.38 -10.51 -4.03
N ALA A 30 -0.18 -9.28 -4.53
CA ALA A 30 0.52 -9.04 -5.78
C ALA A 30 2.01 -9.48 -5.68
N PRO A 31 2.56 -10.17 -6.70
CA PRO A 31 3.95 -10.64 -6.69
C PRO A 31 4.98 -9.54 -6.40
N LEU A 32 4.79 -8.34 -6.96
CA LEU A 32 5.69 -7.20 -6.74
C LEU A 32 5.70 -6.74 -5.27
N TYR A 33 4.56 -6.75 -4.58
CA TYR A 33 4.50 -6.42 -3.16
C TYR A 33 5.28 -7.45 -2.32
N GLN A 34 5.10 -8.74 -2.63
CA GLN A 34 5.78 -9.82 -1.94
C GLN A 34 7.29 -9.79 -2.17
N LEU A 35 7.73 -9.55 -3.41
CA LEU A 35 9.15 -9.42 -3.76
C LEU A 35 9.80 -8.22 -3.07
N ARG A 36 9.15 -7.03 -3.12
CA ARG A 36 9.61 -5.85 -2.39
C ARG A 36 9.79 -6.15 -0.89
N LYS A 37 8.80 -6.81 -0.28
CA LYS A 37 8.84 -7.17 1.15
C LYS A 37 9.96 -8.18 1.46
N ALA A 38 10.13 -9.20 0.62
CA ALA A 38 11.16 -10.23 0.80
C ALA A 38 12.58 -9.66 0.69
N LEU A 39 12.77 -8.66 -0.19
CA LEU A 39 14.05 -7.98 -0.37
C LEU A 39 14.25 -6.80 0.59
N ALA A 40 13.31 -6.58 1.53
CA ALA A 40 13.30 -5.46 2.46
C ALA A 40 13.46 -4.07 1.79
N LEU A 41 12.96 -3.94 0.56
CA LEU A 41 13.08 -2.71 -0.22
C LEU A 41 11.99 -1.70 0.16
N THR A 42 12.40 -0.44 0.25
CA THR A 42 11.46 0.69 0.28
C THR A 42 10.82 0.88 -1.10
N GLN A 43 9.70 1.61 -1.17
CA GLN A 43 9.10 1.97 -2.47
C GLN A 43 10.07 2.80 -3.33
N GLU A 44 10.86 3.67 -2.72
CA GLU A 44 11.87 4.48 -3.39
C GLU A 44 12.97 3.61 -4.01
N GLN A 45 13.46 2.62 -3.26
CA GLN A 45 14.45 1.66 -3.76
C GLN A 45 13.88 0.83 -4.91
N VAL A 46 12.62 0.40 -4.84
CA VAL A 46 11.95 -0.27 -5.97
C VAL A 46 11.88 0.62 -7.19
N ALA A 47 11.53 1.90 -7.03
CA ALA A 47 11.47 2.84 -8.14
C ALA A 47 12.84 3.03 -8.79
N GLN A 48 13.89 3.16 -7.97
CA GLN A 48 15.27 3.29 -8.42
C GLN A 48 15.76 2.06 -9.19
N GLU A 49 15.54 0.86 -8.65
CA GLU A 49 15.92 -0.41 -9.29
C GLU A 49 15.20 -0.64 -10.63
N LEU A 50 13.94 -0.20 -10.74
CA LEU A 50 13.15 -0.32 -11.96
C LEU A 50 13.37 0.85 -12.94
N GLY A 51 14.15 1.86 -12.55
CA GLY A 51 14.38 3.06 -13.38
C GLY A 51 13.12 3.87 -13.66
N ILE A 52 12.11 3.79 -12.79
CA ILE A 52 10.82 4.49 -12.94
C ILE A 52 10.73 5.65 -11.95
N GLY A 53 9.91 6.64 -12.28
CA GLY A 53 9.63 7.74 -11.36
C GLY A 53 8.95 7.24 -10.08
N GLN A 54 9.30 7.81 -8.92
CA GLN A 54 8.74 7.42 -7.62
C GLN A 54 7.20 7.47 -7.59
N ALA A 55 6.59 8.41 -8.31
CA ALA A 55 5.13 8.53 -8.44
C ALA A 55 4.45 7.33 -9.13
N ALA A 56 5.22 6.48 -9.83
CA ALA A 56 4.71 5.25 -10.43
C ALA A 56 4.65 4.07 -9.43
N VAL A 57 5.26 4.21 -8.25
CA VAL A 57 5.30 3.21 -7.17
C VAL A 57 4.49 3.65 -5.93
N SER A 58 4.18 4.95 -5.83
CA SER A 58 3.48 5.58 -4.70
C SER A 58 2.00 5.23 -4.63
#